data_AF-A0A9N9LVN3-F1
#
_entry.id   AF-A0A9N9LVN3-F1
#
_cell.length_a   1.000
_cell.length_b   1.000
_cell.length_c   1.000
_cell.angle_alpha   90.00
_cell.angle_beta   90.00
_cell.angle_gamma   90.00
#
_symmetry.space_group_name_H-M   'P 1'
#
loop_
_entity.id
_entity.type
_entity.pdbx_description
1 polymer ?
#
loop_
_entity_poly.entity_id
_entity_poly.type
_entity_poly.pdbx_seq_one_letter_code
_entity_poly.pdbx_strand_id
1 'polypeptide(L)'
;MTLSSTLLHLTDFRNPFLKTLVPSVGAAFAIQAAFAIPSILAQSERFYDVSGSLTYLSVTALSLYLPAIRARAAATAVGSLKPAWPSLLDAFTGKGGANGLNWRQVVLSTAVTIWATRLGSYLFQRVLKDGHDSRFDEIKKSPPRFFAAWMAQATWVTLCMMPVLALNSIPRTTLAALPILGLTDIIGITIYVGGLGFEIAADRQKSAWVEAKKNKEHDEDFLTHGLWSKSRHPNYFGESTLWTGIATTAAGVLLTTTGQRGMGLSTTWYGRVLGLGMCAVSPAFVTFLLFKVSGIPLSEKKYDKKYGDHKDYQEWKKNTPVFIPKF
;
A
#
# COMPACT_ATOMS: atom_id res chain seq x y z
N MET A 1 -9.28 34.28 0.08
CA MET A 1 -8.63 33.07 0.62
C MET A 1 -8.24 32.16 -0.55
N THR A 2 -7.05 31.57 -0.53
CA THR A 2 -6.62 30.58 -1.54
C THR A 2 -7.35 29.24 -1.31
N LEU A 3 -7.52 28.42 -2.35
CA LEU A 3 -8.08 27.06 -2.22
C LEU A 3 -7.33 26.24 -1.15
N SER A 4 -6.00 26.35 -1.11
CA SER A 4 -5.17 25.70 -0.10
C SER A 4 -5.50 26.17 1.32
N SER A 5 -5.69 27.47 1.55
CA SER A 5 -6.07 27.97 2.88
C SER A 5 -7.46 27.45 3.30
N THR A 6 -8.42 27.43 2.38
CA THR A 6 -9.77 26.92 2.65
C THR A 6 -9.74 25.44 3.03
N LEU A 7 -9.02 24.61 2.27
CA LEU A 7 -8.89 23.19 2.56
C LEU A 7 -8.22 22.91 3.91
N LEU A 8 -7.17 23.67 4.25
CA LEU A 8 -6.50 23.54 5.54
C LEU A 8 -7.44 23.88 6.70
N HIS A 9 -8.26 24.92 6.56
CA HIS A 9 -9.26 25.29 7.58
C HIS A 9 -10.38 24.25 7.70
N LEU A 10 -10.96 23.79 6.57
CA LEU A 10 -12.03 22.79 6.56
C LEU A 10 -11.63 21.46 7.21
N THR A 11 -10.33 21.18 7.29
CA THR A 11 -9.79 19.92 7.79
C THR A 11 -8.93 20.10 9.05
N ASP A 12 -9.09 21.22 9.77
CA ASP A 12 -8.36 21.49 11.02
C ASP A 12 -9.01 20.80 12.25
N PHE A 13 -9.13 19.47 12.20
CA PHE A 13 -9.69 18.66 13.28
C PHE A 13 -8.91 18.78 14.59
N ARG A 14 -9.54 18.82 15.77
CA ARG A 14 -8.78 18.90 17.04
C ARG A 14 -7.78 17.75 17.24
N ASN A 15 -8.12 16.55 16.75
CA ASN A 15 -7.27 15.36 16.86
C ASN A 15 -6.19 15.33 15.74
N PRO A 16 -4.89 15.22 16.08
CA PRO A 16 -3.79 15.20 15.10
C PRO A 16 -3.89 14.08 14.06
N PHE A 17 -4.35 12.89 14.47
CA PHE A 17 -4.58 11.78 13.56
C PHE A 17 -5.62 12.12 12.50
N LEU A 18 -6.77 12.67 12.89
CA LEU A 18 -7.80 13.11 11.95
C LEU A 18 -7.36 14.27 11.04
N LYS A 19 -6.52 15.20 11.54
CA LYS A 19 -5.92 16.29 10.71
C LYS A 19 -5.11 15.76 9.52
N THR A 20 -4.61 14.54 9.61
CA THR A 20 -3.81 13.90 8.56
C THR A 20 -4.61 12.87 7.78
N LEU A 21 -5.36 12.01 8.48
CA LEU A 21 -6.15 10.93 7.89
C LEU A 21 -7.22 11.49 6.95
N VAL A 22 -8.08 12.41 7.40
CA VAL A 22 -9.24 12.84 6.63
C VAL A 22 -8.84 13.52 5.31
N PRO A 23 -7.86 14.45 5.27
CA PRO A 23 -7.40 15.00 4.00
C PRO A 23 -6.75 13.95 3.08
N SER A 24 -6.03 13.00 3.66
CA SER A 24 -5.36 11.93 2.91
C SER A 24 -6.37 10.98 2.25
N VAL A 25 -7.40 10.56 2.99
CA VAL A 25 -8.51 9.77 2.45
C VAL A 25 -9.32 10.59 1.44
N GLY A 26 -9.63 11.85 1.76
CA GLY A 26 -10.31 12.75 0.82
C GLY A 26 -9.55 12.89 -0.50
N ALA A 27 -8.23 13.03 -0.46
CA ALA A 27 -7.38 13.06 -1.64
C ALA A 27 -7.43 11.74 -2.42
N ALA A 28 -7.46 10.59 -1.74
CA ALA A 28 -7.59 9.29 -2.40
C ALA A 28 -8.88 9.19 -3.22
N PHE A 29 -10.01 9.56 -2.62
CA PHE A 29 -11.31 9.55 -3.29
C PHE A 29 -11.40 10.61 -4.39
N ALA A 30 -10.83 11.81 -4.18
CA ALA A 30 -10.81 12.87 -5.18
C ALA A 30 -10.00 12.48 -6.42
N ILE A 31 -8.83 11.87 -6.24
CA ILE A 31 -8.01 11.37 -7.36
C ILE A 31 -8.79 10.30 -8.13
N GLN A 32 -9.34 9.31 -7.44
CA GLN A 32 -10.10 8.24 -8.11
C GLN A 32 -11.35 8.76 -8.83
N ALA A 33 -12.06 9.72 -8.25
CA ALA A 33 -13.20 10.37 -8.90
C ALA A 33 -12.77 11.15 -10.15
N ALA A 34 -11.63 11.85 -10.09
CA ALA A 34 -11.10 12.59 -11.24
C ALA A 34 -10.72 11.69 -12.42
N PHE A 35 -10.26 10.46 -12.16
CA PHE A 35 -10.03 9.47 -13.21
C PHE A 35 -11.31 8.75 -13.64
N ALA A 36 -12.28 8.57 -12.73
CA ALA A 36 -13.53 7.89 -13.03
C ALA A 36 -14.34 8.61 -14.11
N ILE A 37 -14.45 9.94 -14.04
CA ILE A 37 -15.27 10.75 -14.97
C ILE A 37 -14.86 10.53 -16.44
N PRO A 38 -13.61 10.83 -16.86
CA PRO A 38 -13.20 10.62 -18.25
C PRO A 38 -13.22 9.13 -18.64
N SER A 39 -12.93 8.22 -17.70
CA SER A 39 -12.95 6.77 -17.96
C SER A 39 -14.35 6.24 -18.24
N ILE A 40 -15.36 6.74 -17.53
CA ILE A 40 -16.78 6.40 -17.74
C ILE A 40 -17.24 6.94 -19.09
N LEU A 41 -16.92 8.19 -19.42
CA LEU A 41 -17.27 8.80 -20.70
C LEU A 41 -16.64 8.08 -21.88
N ALA A 42 -15.39 7.62 -21.72
CA ALA A 42 -14.67 6.86 -22.74
C ALA A 42 -14.91 5.34 -22.67
N GLN A 43 -15.69 4.84 -21.70
CA GLN A 43 -15.85 3.42 -21.39
C GLN A 43 -14.52 2.64 -21.36
N SER A 44 -13.49 3.23 -20.77
CA SER A 44 -12.12 2.71 -20.79
C SER A 44 -11.52 2.56 -19.39
N GLU A 45 -10.99 1.39 -19.10
CA GLU A 45 -10.29 1.03 -17.86
C GLU A 45 -8.79 1.30 -17.91
N ARG A 46 -8.27 1.86 -19.02
CA ARG A 46 -6.83 1.93 -19.33
C ARG A 46 -5.98 2.60 -18.24
N PHE A 47 -6.58 3.52 -17.49
CA PHE A 47 -5.90 4.29 -16.44
C PHE A 47 -6.20 3.79 -15.02
N TYR A 48 -6.96 2.70 -14.86
CA TYR A 48 -7.38 2.23 -13.55
C TYR A 48 -6.18 1.83 -12.65
N ASP A 49 -5.25 1.04 -13.16
CA ASP A 49 -4.09 0.59 -12.37
C ASP A 49 -3.09 1.75 -12.11
N VAL A 50 -2.94 2.66 -13.08
CA VAL A 50 -2.09 3.86 -12.95
C VAL A 50 -2.66 4.82 -11.91
N SER A 51 -3.98 5.07 -11.92
CA SER A 51 -4.63 5.95 -10.96
C SER A 51 -4.43 5.43 -9.54
N GLY A 52 -4.51 4.10 -9.33
CA GLY A 52 -4.26 3.45 -8.06
C GLY A 52 -2.86 3.74 -7.53
N SER A 53 -1.85 3.58 -8.39
CA SER A 53 -0.44 3.84 -8.05
C SER A 53 -0.19 5.31 -7.78
N LEU A 54 -0.73 6.20 -8.63
CA LEU A 54 -0.68 7.65 -8.41
C LEU A 54 -1.36 8.04 -7.10
N THR A 55 -2.43 7.36 -6.71
CA THR A 55 -3.11 7.60 -5.44
C THR A 55 -2.23 7.21 -4.26
N TYR A 56 -1.59 6.04 -4.27
CA TYR A 56 -0.60 5.67 -3.24
C TYR A 56 0.49 6.73 -3.09
N LEU A 57 1.09 7.17 -4.20
CA LEU A 57 2.16 8.17 -4.20
C LEU A 57 1.68 9.52 -3.66
N SER A 58 0.53 9.99 -4.13
CA SER A 58 -0.05 11.29 -3.74
C SER A 58 -0.44 11.32 -2.27
N VAL A 59 -1.09 10.25 -1.79
CA VAL A 59 -1.52 10.11 -0.40
C VAL A 59 -0.33 9.93 0.55
N THR A 60 0.72 9.23 0.10
CA THR A 60 1.98 9.11 0.85
C THR A 60 2.64 10.47 1.02
N ALA A 61 2.83 11.21 -0.09
CA ALA A 61 3.43 12.53 -0.05
C ALA A 61 2.59 13.53 0.77
N LEU A 62 1.27 13.53 0.57
CA LEU A 62 0.35 14.39 1.30
C LEU A 62 0.43 14.09 2.81
N SER A 63 0.26 12.84 3.23
CA SER A 63 0.28 12.51 4.66
C SER A 63 1.61 12.85 5.33
N LEU A 64 2.74 12.64 4.64
CA LEU A 64 4.08 12.92 5.16
C LEU A 64 4.35 14.42 5.34
N TYR A 65 3.90 15.25 4.40
CA TYR A 65 4.21 16.69 4.40
C TYR A 65 3.07 17.58 4.94
N LEU A 66 1.85 17.09 5.05
CA LEU A 66 0.70 17.87 5.53
C LEU A 66 0.92 18.47 6.93
N PRO A 67 1.51 17.78 7.91
CA PRO A 67 1.86 18.41 9.19
C PRO A 67 2.80 19.61 9.04
N ALA A 68 3.77 19.56 8.12
CA ALA A 68 4.67 20.67 7.84
C ALA A 68 3.97 21.83 7.12
N ILE A 69 3.10 21.52 6.15
CA ILE A 69 2.26 22.50 5.45
C ILE A 69 1.41 23.28 6.47
N ARG A 70 0.77 22.57 7.41
CA ARG A 70 -0.03 23.17 8.48
C ARG A 70 0.80 24.06 9.40
N ALA A 71 1.96 23.59 9.87
CA ALA A 71 2.83 24.38 10.73
C ALA A 71 3.27 25.69 10.06
N ARG A 72 3.61 25.64 8.77
CA ARG A 72 3.98 26.83 7.99
C ARG A 72 2.80 27.77 7.74
N ALA A 73 1.60 27.23 7.50
CA ALA A 73 0.38 28.03 7.37
C ALA A 73 0.02 28.75 8.68
N ALA A 74 0.11 28.03 9.81
CA ALA A 74 -0.12 28.61 11.13
C ALA A 74 0.89 29.73 11.46
N ALA A 75 2.18 29.53 11.17
CA ALA A 75 3.20 30.57 11.33
C ALA A 75 2.90 31.82 10.50
N THR A 76 2.42 31.64 9.27
CA THR A 76 2.01 32.75 8.40
C THR A 76 0.84 33.53 9.00
N ALA A 77 -0.14 32.85 9.60
CA ALA A 77 -1.33 33.47 10.17
C ALA A 77 -1.04 34.35 11.40
N VAL A 78 0.00 34.00 12.19
CA VAL A 78 0.40 34.76 13.39
C VAL A 78 1.63 35.66 13.16
N GLY A 79 2.08 35.80 11.90
CA GLY A 79 3.24 36.64 11.56
C GLY A 79 4.58 36.14 12.11
N SER A 80 4.71 34.85 12.44
CA SER A 80 5.94 34.27 12.98
C SER A 80 6.83 33.66 11.89
N LEU A 81 8.09 33.38 12.25
CA LEU A 81 9.05 32.75 11.33
C LEU A 81 8.54 31.37 10.89
N LYS A 82 8.46 31.14 9.58
CA LYS A 82 8.00 29.86 9.04
C LYS A 82 9.05 28.77 9.33
N PRO A 83 8.67 27.62 9.90
CA PRO A 83 9.60 26.52 10.11
C PRO A 83 10.09 25.98 8.77
N ALA A 84 11.35 25.58 8.67
CA ALA A 84 11.92 25.01 7.45
C ALA A 84 11.12 23.78 6.95
N TRP A 85 11.23 23.51 5.64
CA TRP A 85 10.72 22.25 5.10
C TRP A 85 11.52 21.10 5.68
N PRO A 86 10.88 20.03 6.15
CA PRO A 86 11.60 18.92 6.73
C PRO A 86 12.31 18.14 5.61
N SER A 87 13.61 17.90 5.80
CA SER A 87 14.45 17.17 4.85
C SER A 87 14.26 15.65 4.98
N LEU A 88 14.25 14.95 3.84
CA LEU A 88 14.27 13.47 3.79
C LEU A 88 15.63 12.92 4.22
N LEU A 89 16.72 13.60 3.88
CA LEU A 89 18.08 13.15 4.18
C LEU A 89 18.41 13.29 5.67
N ASP A 90 17.94 14.39 6.28
CA ASP A 90 18.13 14.66 7.70
C ASP A 90 17.41 13.64 8.59
N ALA A 91 16.49 12.87 8.02
CA ALA A 91 15.87 11.75 8.72
C ALA A 91 16.90 10.70 9.14
N PHE A 92 18.00 10.54 8.38
CA PHE A 92 19.00 9.50 8.61
C PHE A 92 20.22 9.98 9.42
N THR A 93 20.34 11.28 9.69
CA THR A 93 21.48 11.85 10.42
C THR A 93 21.15 12.16 11.89
N GLY A 94 19.90 11.93 12.33
CA GLY A 94 19.47 12.18 13.71
C GLY A 94 18.17 11.48 14.07
N LYS A 95 17.61 11.80 15.25
CA LYS A 95 16.32 11.24 15.74
C LYS A 95 15.07 11.88 15.11
N GLY A 96 15.25 12.81 14.17
CA GLY A 96 14.24 13.78 13.76
C GLY A 96 14.25 15.02 14.67
N GLY A 97 13.44 16.03 14.34
CA GLY A 97 13.38 17.28 15.11
C GLY A 97 12.66 18.40 14.36
N ALA A 98 12.94 19.66 14.73
CA ALA A 98 12.31 20.81 14.09
C ALA A 98 12.52 20.81 12.55
N ASN A 99 13.71 20.37 12.11
CA ASN A 99 14.17 20.50 10.73
C ASN A 99 14.24 19.19 9.92
N GLY A 100 14.12 18.01 10.55
CA GLY A 100 14.25 16.70 9.89
C GLY A 100 13.04 15.80 10.12
N LEU A 101 12.64 15.04 9.09
CA LEU A 101 11.63 13.98 9.22
C LEU A 101 12.12 12.87 10.16
N ASN A 102 11.22 12.04 10.69
CA ASN A 102 11.63 10.83 11.39
C ASN A 102 11.95 9.72 10.37
N TRP A 103 13.05 9.00 10.57
CA TRP A 103 13.47 7.96 9.63
C TRP A 103 12.40 6.88 9.41
N ARG A 104 11.60 6.52 10.43
CA ARG A 104 10.52 5.53 10.28
C ARG A 104 9.43 6.01 9.32
N GLN A 105 9.07 7.29 9.40
CA GLN A 105 8.12 7.92 8.47
C GLN A 105 8.65 7.86 7.03
N VAL A 106 9.94 8.17 6.84
CA VAL A 106 10.59 8.13 5.53
C VAL A 106 10.69 6.70 4.99
N VAL A 107 11.16 5.75 5.79
CA VAL A 107 11.35 4.35 5.37
C VAL A 107 10.02 3.69 5.03
N LEU A 108 8.98 3.84 5.86
CA LEU A 108 7.67 3.22 5.55
C LEU A 108 6.96 3.91 4.38
N SER A 109 7.09 5.23 4.22
CA SER A 109 6.59 5.94 3.04
C SER A 109 7.32 5.50 1.77
N THR A 110 8.64 5.27 1.86
CA THR A 110 9.46 4.75 0.77
C THR A 110 9.09 3.31 0.44
N ALA A 111 8.85 2.48 1.45
CA ALA A 111 8.42 1.09 1.28
C ALA A 111 7.11 0.97 0.47
N VAL A 112 6.12 1.81 0.80
CA VAL A 112 4.87 1.90 0.02
C VAL A 112 5.12 2.44 -1.38
N THR A 113 5.96 3.46 -1.52
CA THR A 113 6.30 4.05 -2.82
C THR A 113 6.97 3.02 -3.75
N ILE A 114 7.96 2.28 -3.26
CA ILE A 114 8.64 1.22 -4.01
C ILE A 114 7.62 0.17 -4.48
N TRP A 115 6.78 -0.32 -3.57
CA TRP A 115 5.78 -1.33 -3.89
C TRP A 115 4.76 -0.82 -4.92
N ALA A 116 4.21 0.38 -4.71
CA ALA A 116 3.20 0.97 -5.59
C ALA A 116 3.75 1.27 -6.98
N THR A 117 4.97 1.83 -7.08
CA THR A 117 5.62 2.07 -8.37
C THR A 117 5.91 0.76 -9.10
N ARG A 118 6.37 -0.27 -8.38
CA ARG A 118 6.67 -1.59 -8.94
C ARG A 118 5.41 -2.26 -9.51
N LEU A 119 4.37 -2.38 -8.69
CA LEU A 119 3.12 -3.02 -9.11
C LEU A 119 2.42 -2.19 -10.19
N GLY A 120 2.35 -0.88 -10.01
CA GLY A 120 1.76 0.05 -10.97
C GLY A 120 2.40 0.02 -12.34
N SER A 121 3.74 0.05 -12.39
CA SER A 121 4.47 -0.01 -13.66
C SER A 121 4.24 -1.34 -14.37
N TYR A 122 4.23 -2.45 -13.63
CA TYR A 122 3.98 -3.78 -14.20
C TYR A 122 2.56 -3.89 -14.78
N LEU A 123 1.54 -3.47 -14.02
CA LEU A 123 0.15 -3.53 -14.46
C LEU A 123 -0.12 -2.59 -15.64
N PHE A 124 0.44 -1.38 -15.62
CA PHE A 124 0.29 -0.44 -16.72
C PHE A 124 0.94 -0.94 -18.01
N GLN A 125 2.16 -1.49 -17.93
CA GLN A 125 2.82 -2.10 -19.09
C GLN A 125 1.99 -3.27 -19.66
N ARG A 126 1.32 -4.05 -18.81
CA ARG A 126 0.43 -5.13 -19.25
C ARG A 126 -0.79 -4.58 -19.98
N VAL A 127 -1.49 -3.59 -19.42
CA VAL A 127 -2.65 -2.97 -20.06
C VAL A 127 -2.30 -2.34 -21.41
N LEU A 128 -1.11 -1.75 -21.55
CA LEU A 128 -0.63 -1.22 -22.83
C LEU A 128 -0.37 -2.31 -23.88
N LYS A 129 -0.01 -3.53 -23.45
CA LYS A 129 0.25 -4.68 -24.35
C LYS A 129 -1.03 -5.43 -24.72
N ASP A 130 -1.86 -5.73 -23.72
CA ASP A 130 -3.05 -6.58 -23.86
C ASP A 130 -4.29 -5.79 -24.33
N GLY A 131 -4.22 -4.46 -24.27
CA GLY A 131 -5.22 -3.52 -24.78
C GLY A 131 -6.51 -3.39 -23.96
N HIS A 132 -6.82 -4.38 -23.11
CA HIS A 132 -7.99 -4.39 -22.24
C HIS A 132 -7.76 -5.25 -21.00
N ASP A 133 -8.57 -5.05 -19.97
CA ASP A 133 -8.63 -5.92 -18.80
C ASP A 133 -10.02 -6.54 -18.66
N SER A 134 -10.09 -7.87 -18.81
CA SER A 134 -11.35 -8.61 -18.84
C SER A 134 -12.18 -8.48 -17.55
N ARG A 135 -11.59 -8.03 -16.44
CA ARG A 135 -12.32 -7.76 -15.19
C ARG A 135 -13.34 -6.62 -15.35
N PHE A 136 -13.12 -5.71 -16.30
CA PHE A 136 -13.94 -4.52 -16.49
C PHE A 136 -14.99 -4.65 -17.58
N ASP A 137 -14.99 -5.74 -18.36
CA ASP A 137 -15.84 -5.87 -19.55
C ASP A 137 -17.34 -5.69 -19.28
N GLU A 138 -17.84 -6.24 -18.17
CA GLU A 138 -19.23 -6.04 -17.76
C GLU A 138 -19.44 -4.79 -16.91
N ILE A 139 -18.41 -4.37 -16.17
CA ILE A 139 -18.50 -3.25 -15.23
C ILE A 139 -18.59 -1.91 -15.99
N LYS A 140 -17.79 -1.74 -17.05
CA LYS A 140 -17.69 -0.49 -17.83
C LYS A 140 -18.98 -0.12 -18.57
N LYS A 141 -19.89 -1.09 -18.79
CA LYS A 141 -21.20 -0.87 -19.41
C LYS A 141 -22.18 -0.09 -18.54
N SER A 142 -21.95 -0.06 -17.21
CA SER A 142 -22.84 0.61 -16.25
C SER A 142 -22.08 1.72 -15.54
N PRO A 143 -22.37 3.02 -15.83
CA PRO A 143 -21.67 4.14 -15.20
C PRO A 143 -21.62 4.08 -13.67
N PRO A 144 -22.71 3.74 -12.95
CA PRO A 144 -22.67 3.63 -11.50
C PRO A 144 -21.76 2.48 -11.00
N ARG A 145 -21.80 1.32 -11.66
CA ARG A 145 -20.93 0.18 -11.28
C ARG A 145 -19.47 0.48 -11.58
N PHE A 146 -19.20 1.15 -12.70
CA PHE A 146 -17.84 1.53 -13.04
C PHE A 146 -17.31 2.56 -12.05
N PHE A 147 -18.08 3.61 -11.74
CA PHE A 147 -17.75 4.56 -10.68
C PHE A 147 -17.45 3.87 -9.34
N ALA A 148 -18.26 2.88 -8.95
CA ALA A 148 -18.04 2.12 -7.74
C ALA A 148 -16.69 1.37 -7.72
N ALA A 149 -16.19 0.90 -8.88
CA ALA A 149 -14.85 0.30 -8.96
C ALA A 149 -13.76 1.32 -8.59
N TRP A 150 -13.84 2.56 -9.09
CA TRP A 150 -12.88 3.62 -8.73
C TRP A 150 -12.95 3.97 -7.23
N MET A 151 -14.15 3.99 -6.65
CA MET A 151 -14.30 4.22 -5.19
C MET A 151 -13.79 3.03 -4.36
N ALA A 152 -13.92 1.81 -4.87
CA ALA A 152 -13.32 0.63 -4.27
C ALA A 152 -11.78 0.71 -4.30
N GLN A 153 -11.20 1.24 -5.38
CA GLN A 153 -9.77 1.52 -5.46
C GLN A 153 -9.32 2.55 -4.40
N ALA A 154 -10.06 3.65 -4.22
CA ALA A 154 -9.75 4.64 -3.17
C ALA A 154 -9.81 4.03 -1.76
N THR A 155 -10.80 3.18 -1.53
CA THR A 155 -10.97 2.43 -0.27
C THR A 155 -9.81 1.48 -0.06
N TRP A 156 -9.40 0.75 -1.11
CA TRP A 156 -8.26 -0.15 -1.05
C TRP A 156 -7.00 0.57 -0.61
N VAL A 157 -6.65 1.67 -1.29
CA VAL A 157 -5.45 2.45 -0.97
C VAL A 157 -5.50 2.91 0.49
N THR A 158 -6.65 3.43 0.92
CA THR A 158 -6.85 3.91 2.30
C THR A 158 -6.58 2.82 3.34
N LEU A 159 -7.13 1.62 3.15
CA LEU A 159 -6.98 0.53 4.11
C LEU A 159 -5.55 -0.01 4.13
N CYS A 160 -4.91 -0.18 2.97
CA CYS A 160 -3.51 -0.62 2.89
C CYS A 160 -2.54 0.40 3.51
N MET A 161 -2.83 1.69 3.35
CA MET A 161 -1.99 2.77 3.87
C MET A 161 -2.22 3.09 5.34
N MET A 162 -3.22 2.50 6.01
CA MET A 162 -3.59 2.86 7.39
C MET A 162 -2.40 2.93 8.37
N PRO A 163 -1.44 1.98 8.42
CA PRO A 163 -0.30 2.07 9.33
C PRO A 163 0.61 3.26 9.04
N VAL A 164 0.79 3.59 7.75
CA VAL A 164 1.64 4.69 7.28
C VAL A 164 0.96 6.03 7.52
N LEU A 165 -0.35 6.14 7.25
CA LEU A 165 -1.13 7.35 7.53
C LEU A 165 -1.15 7.68 9.01
N ALA A 166 -1.33 6.66 9.87
CA ALA A 166 -1.28 6.82 11.32
C ALA A 166 0.11 7.26 11.78
N LEU A 167 1.18 6.64 11.28
CA LEU A 167 2.56 7.04 11.60
C LEU A 167 2.88 8.48 11.13
N ASN A 168 2.49 8.85 9.91
CA ASN A 168 2.72 10.17 9.35
C ASN A 168 1.91 11.27 10.06
N SER A 169 0.83 10.91 10.75
CA SER A 169 0.05 11.86 11.55
C SER A 169 0.73 12.30 12.85
N ILE A 170 1.73 11.55 13.32
CA ILE A 170 2.45 11.85 14.55
C ILE A 170 3.45 12.99 14.29
N PRO A 171 3.46 14.06 15.11
CA PRO A 171 4.46 15.11 14.98
C PRO A 171 5.89 14.58 15.06
N ARG A 172 6.73 14.95 14.09
CA ARG A 172 8.15 14.53 14.01
C ARG A 172 8.97 14.85 15.27
N THR A 173 8.65 15.95 15.95
CA THR A 173 9.29 16.33 17.23
C THR A 173 8.91 15.37 18.37
N THR A 174 7.68 14.84 18.36
CA THR A 174 7.24 13.80 19.30
C THR A 174 7.97 12.48 19.04
N LEU A 175 8.20 12.13 17.78
CA LEU A 175 8.95 10.91 17.42
C LEU A 175 10.43 10.95 17.83
N ALA A 176 11.03 12.15 17.95
CA ALA A 176 12.41 12.30 18.40
C ALA A 176 12.65 11.84 19.85
N ALA A 177 11.59 11.71 20.65
CA ALA A 177 11.65 11.17 22.01
C ALA A 177 11.77 9.63 22.05
N LEU A 178 11.54 8.94 20.93
CA LEU A 178 11.69 7.49 20.86
C LEU A 178 13.16 7.08 20.69
N PRO A 179 13.53 5.84 21.06
CA PRO A 179 14.82 5.27 20.67
C PRO A 179 15.03 5.33 19.15
N ILE A 180 16.29 5.50 18.73
CA ILE A 180 16.65 5.51 17.30
C ILE A 180 16.17 4.23 16.65
N LEU A 181 16.45 3.09 17.28
CA LEU A 181 16.11 1.76 16.78
C LEU A 181 15.42 0.97 17.88
N GLY A 182 14.40 0.19 17.50
CA GLY A 182 13.71 -0.78 18.33
C GLY A 182 13.65 -2.15 17.66
N LEU A 183 13.34 -3.19 18.42
CA LEU A 183 13.27 -4.56 17.90
C LEU A 183 12.25 -4.72 16.75
N THR A 184 11.10 -4.05 16.86
CA THR A 184 10.06 -4.03 15.83
C THR A 184 10.52 -3.41 14.52
N ASP A 185 11.47 -2.49 14.55
CA ASP A 185 12.05 -1.90 13.35
C ASP A 185 12.86 -2.95 12.58
N ILE A 186 13.73 -3.67 13.30
CA ILE A 186 14.58 -4.71 12.71
C ILE A 186 13.70 -5.82 12.14
N ILE A 187 12.76 -6.32 12.95
CA ILE A 187 11.85 -7.39 12.53
C ILE A 187 10.99 -6.93 11.35
N GLY A 188 10.35 -5.77 11.46
CA GLY A 188 9.43 -5.28 10.44
C GLY A 188 10.10 -4.97 9.11
N ILE A 189 11.28 -4.35 9.13
CA ILE A 189 12.08 -4.09 7.91
C ILE A 189 12.58 -5.41 7.31
N THR A 190 13.02 -6.37 8.13
CA THR A 190 13.45 -7.69 7.64
C THR A 190 12.30 -8.44 6.96
N ILE A 191 11.11 -8.43 7.58
CA ILE A 191 9.88 -9.00 7.01
C ILE A 191 9.53 -8.29 5.69
N TYR A 192 9.61 -6.95 5.65
CA TYR A 192 9.33 -6.19 4.43
C TYR A 192 10.28 -6.55 3.28
N VAL A 193 11.59 -6.53 3.53
CA VAL A 193 12.61 -6.85 2.52
C VAL A 193 12.47 -8.31 2.07
N GLY A 194 12.25 -9.24 2.99
CA GLY A 194 12.02 -10.65 2.68
C GLY A 194 10.76 -10.85 1.83
N GLY A 195 9.63 -10.25 2.21
CA GLY A 195 8.37 -10.32 1.48
C GLY A 195 8.47 -9.73 0.08
N LEU A 196 9.05 -8.53 -0.04
CA LEU A 196 9.28 -7.86 -1.32
C LEU A 196 10.21 -8.70 -2.22
N GLY A 197 11.29 -9.26 -1.66
CA GLY A 197 12.20 -10.15 -2.38
C GLY A 197 11.49 -11.40 -2.90
N PHE A 198 10.62 -12.00 -2.08
CA PHE A 198 9.82 -13.17 -2.46
C PHE A 198 8.84 -12.84 -3.60
N GLU A 199 8.15 -11.71 -3.52
CA GLU A 199 7.23 -11.23 -4.56
C GLU A 199 7.97 -10.97 -5.89
N ILE A 200 9.09 -10.23 -5.84
CA ILE A 200 9.90 -9.92 -7.03
C ILE A 200 10.44 -11.20 -7.67
N ALA A 201 10.97 -12.14 -6.88
CA ALA A 201 11.50 -13.40 -7.38
C ALA A 201 10.41 -14.25 -8.05
N ALA A 202 9.25 -14.38 -7.41
CA ALA A 202 8.12 -15.14 -7.95
C ALA A 202 7.61 -14.58 -9.28
N ASP A 203 7.44 -13.26 -9.36
CA ASP A 203 6.95 -12.61 -10.58
C ASP A 203 8.00 -12.60 -11.70
N ARG A 204 9.30 -12.52 -11.36
CA ARG A 204 10.38 -12.69 -12.35
C ARG A 204 10.42 -14.11 -12.91
N GLN A 205 10.32 -15.12 -12.06
CA GLN A 205 10.23 -16.53 -12.50
C GLN A 205 9.04 -16.72 -13.44
N LYS A 206 7.87 -16.20 -13.07
CA LYS A 206 6.67 -16.27 -13.91
C LYS A 206 6.83 -15.54 -15.24
N SER A 207 7.38 -14.33 -15.23
CA SER A 207 7.57 -13.54 -16.45
C SER A 207 8.57 -14.19 -17.40
N ALA A 208 9.69 -14.70 -16.87
CA ALA A 208 10.69 -15.42 -17.66
C ALA A 208 10.11 -16.69 -18.28
N TRP A 209 9.34 -17.47 -17.50
CA TRP A 209 8.66 -18.67 -18.01
C TRP A 209 7.65 -18.35 -19.12
N VAL A 210 6.85 -17.29 -18.96
CA VAL A 210 5.90 -16.88 -20.02
C VAL A 210 6.62 -16.45 -21.30
N GLU A 211 7.74 -15.72 -21.19
CA GLU A 211 8.52 -15.29 -22.35
C GLU A 211 9.21 -16.48 -23.03
N ALA A 212 9.78 -17.41 -22.26
CA ALA A 212 10.39 -18.63 -22.78
C ALA A 212 9.37 -19.51 -23.54
N LYS A 213 8.14 -19.63 -23.03
CA LYS A 213 7.03 -20.29 -23.76
C LYS A 213 6.72 -19.61 -25.08
N LYS A 214 6.70 -18.28 -25.11
CA LYS A 214 6.46 -17.49 -26.33
C LYS A 214 7.57 -17.68 -27.36
N ASN A 215 8.81 -17.83 -26.91
CA ASN A 215 9.98 -18.13 -27.74
C ASN A 215 10.08 -19.60 -28.15
N LYS A 216 9.12 -20.45 -27.73
CA LYS A 216 9.11 -21.90 -27.97
C LYS A 216 10.33 -22.62 -27.38
N GLU A 217 10.85 -22.13 -26.26
CA GLU A 217 11.95 -22.75 -25.53
C GLU A 217 11.47 -23.93 -24.67
N HIS A 218 10.17 -23.98 -24.34
CA HIS A 218 9.51 -25.11 -23.69
C HIS A 218 8.01 -25.15 -24.03
N ASP A 219 7.40 -26.33 -23.83
CA ASP A 219 5.98 -26.58 -24.09
C ASP A 219 5.13 -26.76 -22.81
N GLU A 220 5.73 -26.60 -21.63
CA GLU A 220 5.05 -26.75 -20.33
C GLU A 220 3.74 -25.92 -20.24
N ASP A 221 2.67 -26.52 -19.71
CA ASP A 221 1.36 -25.86 -19.62
C ASP A 221 1.18 -24.93 -18.43
N PHE A 222 1.89 -25.19 -17.34
CA PHE A 222 1.86 -24.43 -16.10
C PHE A 222 3.21 -24.49 -15.39
N LEU A 223 3.55 -23.42 -14.68
CA LEU A 223 4.82 -23.28 -13.99
C LEU A 223 4.82 -24.04 -12.65
N THR A 224 5.68 -25.04 -12.52
CA THR A 224 5.74 -25.94 -11.34
C THR A 224 7.09 -25.92 -10.60
N HIS A 225 8.09 -25.21 -11.12
CA HIS A 225 9.45 -25.17 -10.57
C HIS A 225 9.77 -23.83 -9.89
N GLY A 226 10.92 -23.75 -9.22
CA GLY A 226 11.31 -22.57 -8.45
C GLY A 226 10.39 -22.32 -7.24
N LEU A 227 10.03 -21.07 -6.99
CA LEU A 227 9.13 -20.72 -5.88
C LEU A 227 7.72 -21.29 -6.08
N TRP A 228 7.32 -21.53 -7.32
CA TRP A 228 6.03 -22.12 -7.69
C TRP A 228 5.93 -23.62 -7.36
N SER A 229 7.06 -24.27 -7.04
CA SER A 229 7.09 -25.63 -6.45
C SER A 229 6.88 -25.63 -4.93
N LYS A 230 7.12 -24.47 -4.30
CA LYS A 230 7.11 -24.29 -2.84
C LYS A 230 5.77 -23.74 -2.36
N SER A 231 5.15 -22.86 -3.15
CA SER A 231 3.80 -22.33 -2.96
C SER A 231 3.13 -22.14 -4.32
N ARG A 232 1.81 -22.33 -4.41
CA ARG A 232 1.06 -22.07 -5.66
C ARG A 232 0.89 -20.58 -5.94
N HIS A 233 0.96 -19.74 -4.91
CA HIS A 233 0.86 -18.28 -5.02
C HIS A 233 1.99 -17.59 -4.23
N PRO A 234 3.25 -17.80 -4.63
CA PRO A 234 4.40 -17.30 -3.88
C PRO A 234 4.48 -15.76 -3.91
N ASN A 235 4.04 -15.14 -5.00
CA ASN A 235 3.96 -13.67 -5.10
C ASN A 235 2.95 -13.07 -4.10
N TYR A 236 1.77 -13.70 -3.94
CA TYR A 236 0.78 -13.27 -2.94
C TYR A 236 1.25 -13.47 -1.51
N PHE A 237 2.04 -14.51 -1.25
CA PHE A 237 2.71 -14.67 0.05
C PHE A 237 3.70 -13.52 0.31
N GLY A 238 4.50 -13.15 -0.69
CA GLY A 238 5.41 -12.01 -0.63
C GLY A 238 4.67 -10.69 -0.33
N GLU A 239 3.55 -10.44 -1.02
CA GLU A 239 2.72 -9.24 -0.83
C GLU A 239 2.13 -9.17 0.59
N SER A 240 1.52 -10.24 1.09
CA SER A 240 1.01 -10.26 2.47
C SER A 240 2.13 -10.07 3.50
N THR A 241 3.29 -10.68 3.25
CA THR A 241 4.47 -10.59 4.12
C THR A 241 4.99 -9.15 4.18
N LEU A 242 5.12 -8.45 3.05
CA LEU A 242 5.67 -7.09 3.07
C LEU A 242 4.74 -6.09 3.76
N TRP A 243 3.42 -6.24 3.61
CA TRP A 243 2.46 -5.38 4.33
C TRP A 243 2.46 -5.67 5.83
N THR A 244 2.71 -6.93 6.21
CA THR A 244 2.95 -7.32 7.60
C THR A 244 4.21 -6.64 8.14
N GLY A 245 5.30 -6.56 7.37
CA GLY A 245 6.53 -5.87 7.76
C GLY A 245 6.34 -4.36 8.03
N ILE A 246 5.55 -3.70 7.17
CA ILE A 246 5.15 -2.29 7.36
C ILE A 246 4.34 -2.15 8.66
N ALA A 247 3.35 -3.02 8.88
CA ALA A 247 2.54 -3.02 10.09
C ALA A 247 3.37 -3.26 11.36
N THR A 248 4.32 -4.20 11.34
CA THR A 248 5.21 -4.50 12.48
C THR A 248 6.09 -3.32 12.83
N THR A 249 6.68 -2.65 11.84
CA THR A 249 7.50 -1.46 12.07
C THR A 249 6.66 -0.32 12.65
N ALA A 250 5.47 -0.07 12.08
CA ALA A 250 4.55 0.95 12.57
C ALA A 250 4.09 0.66 14.00
N ALA A 251 3.81 -0.61 14.34
CA ALA A 251 3.38 -1.01 15.68
C ALA A 251 4.40 -0.63 16.77
N GLY A 252 5.70 -0.66 16.44
CA GLY A 252 6.79 -0.20 17.30
C GLY A 252 6.69 1.25 17.76
N VAL A 253 5.97 2.08 17.00
CA VAL A 253 5.68 3.47 17.34
C VAL A 253 4.26 3.60 17.89
N LEU A 254 3.29 3.07 17.16
CA LEU A 254 1.87 3.28 17.41
C LEU A 254 1.43 2.73 18.76
N LEU A 255 2.05 1.68 19.30
CA LEU A 255 1.68 1.11 20.61
C LEU A 255 2.34 1.82 21.79
N THR A 256 3.30 2.71 21.54
CA THR A 256 4.01 3.45 22.60
C THR A 256 3.16 4.59 23.15
N THR A 257 3.42 4.99 24.40
CA THR A 257 2.78 6.19 24.99
C THR A 257 3.05 7.44 24.14
N THR A 258 4.24 7.55 23.56
CA THR A 258 4.64 8.65 22.67
C THR A 258 3.81 8.67 21.38
N GLY A 259 3.65 7.52 20.72
CA GLY A 259 2.84 7.40 19.51
C GLY A 259 1.36 7.69 19.76
N GLN A 260 0.81 7.16 20.86
CA GLN A 260 -0.58 7.40 21.26
C GLN A 260 -0.84 8.90 21.53
N ARG A 261 0.01 9.55 22.33
CA ARG A 261 -0.07 11.01 22.56
C ARG A 261 0.08 11.79 21.26
N GLY A 262 1.00 11.37 20.39
CA GLY A 262 1.26 11.98 19.10
C GLY A 262 0.06 11.96 18.16
N MET A 263 -0.70 10.86 18.15
CA MET A 263 -1.96 10.74 17.40
C MET A 263 -3.14 11.42 18.11
N GLY A 264 -2.97 11.89 19.34
CA GLY A 264 -4.05 12.41 20.18
C GLY A 264 -5.03 11.33 20.65
N LEU A 265 -4.55 10.10 20.83
CA LEU A 265 -5.31 8.97 21.34
C LEU A 265 -5.05 8.75 22.84
N SER A 266 -5.92 7.96 23.49
CA SER A 266 -5.74 7.57 24.89
C SER A 266 -4.43 6.81 25.09
N THR A 267 -3.74 7.06 26.20
CA THR A 267 -2.53 6.30 26.58
C THR A 267 -2.83 5.04 27.38
N THR A 268 -4.12 4.78 27.65
CA THR A 268 -4.59 3.55 28.30
C THR A 268 -4.51 2.36 27.35
N TRP A 269 -4.83 1.16 27.85
CA TRP A 269 -4.83 -0.06 27.07
C TRP A 269 -5.73 0.01 25.82
N TYR A 270 -6.88 0.71 25.90
CA TYR A 270 -7.77 0.90 24.76
C TYR A 270 -7.11 1.63 23.59
N GLY A 271 -6.29 2.66 23.85
CA GLY A 271 -5.56 3.35 22.79
C GLY A 271 -4.52 2.46 22.12
N ARG A 272 -3.83 1.62 22.90
CA ARG A 272 -2.90 0.62 22.35
C ARG A 272 -3.62 -0.40 21.46
N VAL A 273 -4.82 -0.85 21.84
CA VAL A 273 -5.66 -1.72 21.02
C VAL A 273 -6.06 -1.03 19.71
N LEU A 274 -6.45 0.24 19.76
CA LEU A 274 -6.74 1.02 18.54
C LEU A 274 -5.51 1.16 17.65
N GLY A 275 -4.33 1.45 18.23
CA GLY A 275 -3.07 1.54 17.49
C GLY A 275 -2.68 0.22 16.84
N LEU A 276 -2.86 -0.90 17.55
CA LEU A 276 -2.65 -2.24 16.99
C LEU A 276 -3.64 -2.54 15.87
N GLY A 277 -4.92 -2.18 16.03
CA GLY A 277 -5.95 -2.30 15.00
C GLY A 277 -5.57 -1.53 13.73
N MET A 278 -5.10 -0.28 13.87
CA MET A 278 -4.62 0.54 12.75
C MET A 278 -3.45 -0.12 11.99
N CYS A 279 -2.53 -0.76 12.72
CA CYS A 279 -1.43 -1.52 12.11
C CYS A 279 -1.95 -2.75 11.36
N ALA A 280 -2.88 -3.49 11.96
CA ALA A 280 -3.39 -4.76 11.43
C ALA A 280 -4.30 -4.58 10.21
N VAL A 281 -4.92 -3.41 10.01
CA VAL A 281 -5.84 -3.15 8.88
C VAL A 281 -5.20 -3.51 7.54
N SER A 282 -3.95 -3.09 7.31
CA SER A 282 -3.27 -3.30 6.03
C SER A 282 -3.04 -4.78 5.70
N PRO A 283 -2.26 -5.55 6.50
CA PRO A 283 -2.03 -6.97 6.20
C PRO A 283 -3.31 -7.80 6.25
N ALA A 284 -4.26 -7.50 7.15
CA ALA A 284 -5.53 -8.22 7.21
C ALA A 284 -6.37 -7.98 5.94
N PHE A 285 -6.47 -6.74 5.48
CA PHE A 285 -7.23 -6.38 4.29
C PHE A 285 -6.61 -6.97 3.02
N VAL A 286 -5.29 -6.84 2.84
CA VAL A 286 -4.59 -7.43 1.68
C VAL A 286 -4.76 -8.95 1.67
N THR A 287 -4.54 -9.61 2.81
CA THR A 287 -4.72 -11.07 2.90
C THR A 287 -6.17 -11.48 2.63
N PHE A 288 -7.15 -10.74 3.13
CA PHE A 288 -8.56 -10.98 2.82
C PHE A 288 -8.84 -10.90 1.32
N LEU A 289 -8.37 -9.85 0.64
CA LEU A 289 -8.57 -9.68 -0.80
C LEU A 289 -7.93 -10.81 -1.60
N LEU A 290 -6.72 -11.22 -1.21
CA LEU A 290 -6.00 -12.32 -1.84
C LEU A 290 -6.72 -13.66 -1.65
N PHE A 291 -7.27 -13.94 -0.46
CA PHE A 291 -7.92 -15.22 -0.18
C PHE A 291 -9.38 -15.30 -0.59
N LYS A 292 -10.09 -14.17 -0.71
CA LYS A 292 -11.56 -14.17 -0.82
C LYS A 292 -12.13 -13.41 -2.02
N VAL A 293 -11.42 -12.42 -2.57
CA VAL A 293 -11.99 -11.51 -3.58
C VAL A 293 -11.32 -11.68 -4.94
N SER A 294 -10.06 -11.27 -5.09
CA SER A 294 -9.44 -11.07 -6.40
C SER A 294 -8.21 -11.94 -6.67
N GLY A 295 -7.57 -12.49 -5.63
CA GLY A 295 -6.29 -13.22 -5.76
C GLY A 295 -6.46 -14.70 -6.10
N ILE A 296 -6.32 -15.54 -5.07
CA ILE A 296 -6.28 -17.00 -5.13
C ILE A 296 -7.56 -17.57 -5.76
N PRO A 297 -8.80 -17.20 -5.35
CA PRO A 297 -9.99 -17.87 -5.85
C PRO A 297 -10.21 -17.71 -7.35
N LEU A 298 -9.94 -16.52 -7.90
CA LEU A 298 -10.11 -16.27 -9.33
C LEU A 298 -9.05 -17.03 -10.15
N SER A 299 -7.82 -17.05 -9.66
CA SER A 299 -6.70 -17.73 -10.32
C SER A 299 -6.90 -19.25 -10.31
N GLU A 300 -7.22 -19.82 -9.15
CA GLU A 300 -7.48 -21.26 -8.97
C GLU A 300 -8.66 -21.73 -9.82
N LYS A 301 -9.80 -21.02 -9.81
CA LYS A 301 -10.96 -21.38 -10.66
C LYS A 301 -10.61 -21.37 -12.13
N LYS A 302 -9.80 -20.40 -12.58
CA LYS A 302 -9.35 -20.32 -13.98
C LYS A 302 -8.46 -21.51 -14.35
N TYR A 303 -7.50 -21.86 -13.50
CA TYR A 303 -6.59 -22.99 -13.76
C TYR A 303 -7.30 -24.34 -13.64
N ASP A 304 -8.20 -24.51 -12.68
CA ASP A 304 -9.00 -25.72 -12.52
C ASP A 304 -9.91 -25.96 -13.72
N LYS A 305 -10.50 -24.91 -14.29
CA LYS A 305 -11.29 -25.03 -15.52
C LYS A 305 -10.43 -25.45 -16.71
N LYS A 306 -9.15 -25.08 -16.74
CA LYS A 306 -8.26 -25.30 -17.89
C LYS A 306 -7.51 -26.63 -17.81
N TYR A 307 -7.05 -27.00 -16.62
CA TYR A 307 -6.13 -28.12 -16.39
C TYR A 307 -6.69 -29.13 -15.37
N GLY A 308 -7.95 -28.99 -14.96
CA GLY A 308 -8.55 -29.84 -13.92
C GLY A 308 -8.51 -31.33 -14.22
N ASP A 309 -8.53 -31.72 -15.49
CA ASP A 309 -8.49 -33.12 -15.94
C ASP A 309 -7.06 -33.66 -16.12
N HIS A 310 -6.04 -32.80 -15.99
CA HIS A 310 -4.64 -33.17 -16.15
C HIS A 310 -4.09 -33.79 -14.85
N LYS A 311 -3.59 -35.03 -14.92
CA LYS A 311 -3.10 -35.78 -13.75
C LYS A 311 -1.90 -35.10 -13.06
N ASP A 312 -0.96 -34.59 -13.85
CA ASP A 312 0.21 -33.84 -13.39
C ASP A 312 -0.18 -32.54 -12.68
N TYR A 313 -1.20 -31.81 -13.18
CA TYR A 313 -1.74 -30.63 -12.52
C TYR A 313 -2.36 -30.98 -11.16
N GLN A 314 -3.17 -32.03 -11.09
CA GLN A 314 -3.78 -32.49 -9.84
C GLN A 314 -2.71 -32.92 -8.81
N GLU A 315 -1.67 -33.63 -9.25
CA GLU A 315 -0.56 -34.04 -8.40
C GLU A 315 0.23 -32.85 -7.87
N TRP A 316 0.61 -31.91 -8.74
CA TRP A 316 1.28 -30.67 -8.33
C TRP A 316 0.42 -29.87 -7.34
N LYS A 317 -0.89 -29.74 -7.60
CA LYS A 317 -1.83 -29.01 -6.75
C LYS A 317 -2.00 -29.64 -5.37
N LYS A 318 -1.98 -30.98 -5.29
CA LYS A 318 -2.03 -31.74 -4.05
C LYS A 318 -0.76 -31.58 -3.22
N ASN A 319 0.40 -31.60 -3.88
CA ASN A 319 1.69 -31.58 -3.22
C ASN A 319 2.20 -30.15 -2.93
N THR A 320 1.63 -29.12 -3.56
CA THR A 320 2.08 -27.73 -3.40
C THR A 320 1.06 -26.93 -2.59
N PRO A 321 1.45 -26.40 -1.42
CA PRO A 321 0.54 -25.60 -0.59
C PRO A 321 0.10 -24.33 -1.33
N VAL A 322 -1.11 -23.86 -1.02
CA VAL A 322 -1.70 -22.70 -1.72
C VAL A 322 -0.88 -21.43 -1.49
N PHE A 323 -0.46 -21.18 -0.24
CA PHE A 323 0.01 -19.86 0.17
C PHE A 323 1.34 -19.91 0.91
N ILE A 324 1.38 -20.56 2.09
CA ILE A 324 2.61 -20.66 2.89
C ILE A 324 3.59 -21.60 2.18
N PRO A 325 4.81 -21.15 1.81
CA PRO A 325 5.79 -22.00 1.16
C PRO A 325 6.20 -23.18 2.04
N LYS A 326 6.24 -24.40 1.49
CA LYS A 326 6.88 -25.54 2.15
C LYS A 326 8.39 -25.43 1.99
N PHE A 327 9.18 -25.64 3.04
CA PHE A 327 10.64 -25.67 2.97
C PHE A 327 11.15 -27.10 2.92
#